data_AF-A0A2R6K0T7-F1
#
_entry.id   AF-A0A2R6K0T7-F1
#
_cell.length_a   1.000
_cell.length_b   1.000
_cell.length_c   1.000
_cell.angle_alpha   90.00
_cell.angle_beta   90.00
_cell.angle_gamma   90.00
#
_symmetry.space_group_name_H-M   'P 1'
#
loop_
_entity.id
_entity.type
_entity.pdbx_description
1 polymer ?
#
loop_
_entity_poly.entity_id
_entity_poly.type
_entity_poly.pdbx_seq_one_letter_code
_entity_poly.pdbx_strand_id
1 'polypeptide(L)' 'MERDVRRALFDDLTDCQLTALETAHCAGLYGWPRASTIEEVAESLGVAGPTFSKHRRAAERKLLSAVFDDR' A
#
# COMPACT_ATOMS: atom_id res chain seq x y z
N MET A 1 9.36 13.26 -16.25
CA MET A 1 8.11 12.59 -16.66
C MET A 1 7.81 11.36 -15.80
N GLU A 2 8.60 10.28 -15.86
CA GLU A 2 8.31 9.05 -15.07
C GLU A 2 8.44 9.23 -13.54
N ARG A 3 9.41 10.05 -13.10
CA ARG A 3 9.54 10.44 -11.67
C ARG A 3 8.40 11.33 -11.18
N ASP A 4 7.82 12.14 -12.06
CA ASP A 4 6.76 13.10 -11.72
C ASP A 4 5.43 12.37 -11.54
N VAL A 5 5.14 11.39 -12.42
CA VAL A 5 3.99 10.48 -12.27
C VAL A 5 4.10 9.68 -10.98
N ARG A 6 5.29 9.13 -10.68
CA ARG A 6 5.50 8.39 -9.42
C ARG A 6 5.21 9.26 -8.21
N ARG A 7 5.68 10.52 -8.20
CA ARG A 7 5.46 11.44 -7.09
C ARG A 7 3.97 11.79 -6.95
N ALA A 8 3.31 12.14 -8.05
CA ALA A 8 1.89 12.47 -8.06
C ALA A 8 1.01 11.31 -7.55
N LEU A 9 1.36 10.06 -7.86
CA LEU A 9 0.63 8.87 -7.37
C LEU A 9 0.69 8.73 -5.84
N PHE A 10 1.79 9.14 -5.20
CA PHE A 10 1.99 8.98 -3.77
C PHE A 10 1.67 10.22 -2.95
N ASP A 11 1.61 11.42 -3.55
CA ASP A 11 1.33 12.68 -2.86
C ASP A 11 -0.05 12.69 -2.15
N ASP A 12 -1.02 11.92 -2.66
CA ASP A 12 -2.35 11.82 -2.07
C ASP A 12 -2.46 10.78 -0.93
N LEU A 13 -1.41 10.00 -0.68
CA LEU A 13 -1.39 9.03 0.42
C LEU A 13 -1.04 9.72 1.74
N THR A 14 -1.66 9.26 2.83
CA THR A 14 -1.18 9.64 4.17
C THR A 14 0.08 8.86 4.52
N ASP A 15 0.89 9.34 5.47
CA ASP A 15 2.10 8.64 5.92
C ASP A 15 1.81 7.19 6.35
N CYS A 16 0.71 6.94 7.06
CA CYS A 16 0.30 5.58 7.44
C CYS A 16 -0.07 4.70 6.24
N GLN A 17 -0.64 5.28 5.18
CA GLN A 17 -1.03 4.56 3.96
C GLN A 17 0.22 4.19 3.16
N LEU A 18 1.16 5.13 3.01
CA LEU A 18 2.44 4.89 2.37
C LEU A 18 3.23 3.83 3.12
N THR A 19 3.41 3.98 4.44
CA THR A 19 4.11 3.03 5.29
C THR A 19 3.52 1.61 5.20
N ALA A 20 2.19 1.50 5.17
CA ALA A 20 1.52 0.20 5.02
C ALA A 20 1.83 -0.46 3.67
N LEU A 21 1.85 0.30 2.57
CA LEU A 21 2.18 -0.22 1.24
C LEU A 21 3.66 -0.59 1.10
N GLU A 22 4.56 0.24 1.61
CA GLU A 22 6.00 -0.03 1.57
C GLU A 22 6.33 -1.29 2.37
N THR A 23 5.76 -1.44 3.57
CA THR A 23 5.98 -2.63 4.40
C THR A 23 5.42 -3.87 3.73
N ALA A 24 4.20 -3.79 3.18
CA ALA A 24 3.59 -4.87 2.42
C ALA A 24 4.45 -5.29 1.20
N HIS A 25 5.01 -4.32 0.49
CA HIS A 25 5.87 -4.57 -0.66
C HIS A 25 7.17 -5.26 -0.26
N CYS A 26 7.87 -4.71 0.74
CA CYS A 26 9.12 -5.27 1.25
C CYS A 26 8.94 -6.66 1.87
N ALA A 27 7.80 -6.93 2.51
CA ALA A 27 7.44 -8.24 3.05
C ALA A 27 7.04 -9.26 1.96
N GLY A 28 6.96 -8.86 0.69
CA GLY A 28 6.57 -9.75 -0.40
C GLY A 28 5.10 -10.18 -0.36
N LEU A 29 4.23 -9.35 0.25
CA LEU A 29 2.78 -9.58 0.30
C LEU A 29 2.14 -9.67 -1.10
N TYR A 30 2.74 -9.01 -2.09
CA TYR A 30 2.25 -8.94 -3.45
C TYR A 30 2.85 -10.01 -4.39
N GLY A 31 3.75 -10.87 -3.91
CA GLY A 31 4.41 -11.90 -4.71
C GLY A 31 3.58 -13.16 -4.97
N TRP A 32 4.09 -14.07 -5.80
CA TRP A 32 3.60 -15.44 -5.95
C TRP A 32 4.74 -16.47 -6.04
N PRO A 33 4.81 -17.47 -5.15
CA PRO A 33 4.05 -17.55 -3.90
C PRO A 33 4.35 -16.33 -3.00
N ARG A 34 3.37 -15.90 -2.19
CA ARG A 34 3.57 -14.77 -1.28
C ARG A 34 4.60 -15.14 -0.21
N ALA A 35 5.49 -14.20 0.11
CA ALA A 35 6.48 -14.38 1.17
C ALA A 35 5.91 -14.02 2.56
N SER A 36 4.83 -13.24 2.62
CA SER A 36 4.13 -12.90 3.86
C SER A 36 2.63 -12.78 3.64
N THR A 37 1.89 -12.97 4.72
CA THR A 37 0.44 -12.81 4.86
C THR A 37 0.08 -11.39 5.32
N ILE A 38 -1.20 -11.04 5.26
CA ILE A 38 -1.70 -9.75 5.74
C ILE A 38 -1.47 -9.63 7.25
N GLU A 39 -1.66 -10.73 7.96
CA GLU A 39 -1.53 -10.84 9.42
C GLU A 39 -0.09 -10.63 9.86
N GLU A 40 0.89 -11.29 9.20
CA GLU A 40 2.32 -11.13 9.51
C GLU A 40 2.79 -9.69 9.25
N VAL A 41 2.34 -9.05 8.17
CA VAL A 41 2.67 -7.64 7.90
C VAL A 41 2.03 -6.72 8.95
N ALA A 42 0.77 -6.96 9.32
CA ALA A 42 0.10 -6.18 10.36
C ALA A 42 0.82 -6.29 11.71
N GLU A 43 1.25 -7.49 12.08
CA GLU A 43 2.03 -7.75 13.29
C GLU A 43 3.36 -6.97 13.27
N SER A 44 4.08 -6.95 12.14
CA SER A 44 5.33 -6.17 12.00
C SER A 44 5.15 -4.67 12.20
N LEU A 45 3.95 -4.15 11.92
CA LEU A 45 3.59 -2.74 12.10
C LEU A 45 3.00 -2.45 13.50
N GLY A 46 2.87 -3.46 14.36
CA GLY A 46 2.26 -3.33 15.69
C GLY A 46 0.77 -2.98 15.64
N VAL A 47 0.07 -3.36 14.57
CA VAL A 47 -1.36 -3.08 14.40
C VAL A 47 -2.17 -4.35 14.17
N ALA A 48 -3.46 -4.29 14.45
CA ALA A 48 -4.36 -5.40 14.14
C ALA A 48 -4.52 -5.60 12.62
N GLY A 49 -4.64 -6.86 12.17
CA GLY A 49 -4.87 -7.23 10.77
C GLY A 49 -6.01 -6.45 10.06
N PRO A 50 -7.18 -6.22 10.70
CA PRO A 50 -8.23 -5.38 10.13
C PRO A 50 -7.83 -3.91 9.93
N THR A 51 -7.05 -3.34 10.86
CA THR A 51 -6.55 -1.97 10.78
C THR A 51 -5.57 -1.83 9.61
N PHE A 52 -4.59 -2.73 9.50
CA PHE A 52 -3.67 -2.78 8.37
C PHE A 52 -4.43 -2.96 7.04
N SER A 53 -5.36 -3.92 6.97
CA SER A 53 -6.19 -4.16 5.78
C SER A 53 -6.97 -2.92 5.35
N LYS A 54 -7.52 -2.16 6.30
CA LYS A 54 -8.22 -0.90 6.04
C LYS A 54 -7.29 0.13 5.42
N HIS A 55 -6.12 0.36 6.01
CA HIS A 55 -5.15 1.34 5.50
C HIS A 55 -4.61 0.94 4.13
N ARG A 56 -4.22 -0.33 3.95
CA ARG A 56 -3.77 -0.88 2.68
C ARG A 56 -4.82 -0.69 1.58
N ARG A 57 -6.07 -1.09 1.82
CA ARG A 57 -7.15 -0.94 0.83
C ARG A 57 -7.47 0.51 0.50
N ALA A 58 -7.39 1.41 1.48
CA ALA A 58 -7.58 2.83 1.24
C ALA A 58 -6.46 3.40 0.35
N ALA A 59 -5.21 2.99 0.59
CA ALA A 59 -4.07 3.37 -0.21
C ALA A 59 -4.14 2.81 -1.64
N GLU A 60 -4.41 1.52 -1.78
CA GLU A 60 -4.60 0.86 -3.09
C GLU A 60 -5.70 1.50 -3.91
N ARG A 61 -6.82 1.88 -3.28
CA ARG A 61 -7.91 2.56 -3.97
C ARG A 61 -7.48 3.91 -4.53
N LYS A 62 -6.74 4.72 -3.76
CA LYS A 62 -6.22 6.01 -4.24
C LYS A 62 -5.27 5.82 -5.42
N LEU A 63 -4.36 4.86 -5.33
CA LEU A 63 -3.45 4.53 -6.43
C LEU A 63 -4.20 4.06 -7.69
N LEU A 64 -5.20 3.19 -7.52
CA LEU A 64 -6.02 2.73 -8.64
C LEU A 64 -6.81 3.88 -9.26
N SER A 65 -7.43 4.75 -8.45
CA SER A 65 -8.14 5.93 -8.96
C SER A 65 -7.22 6.88 -9.71
N ALA A 66 -6.02 7.13 -9.20
CA ALA A 66 -5.06 7.99 -9.91
C ALA A 66 -4.58 7.38 -11.24
N VAL A 67 -4.61 6.06 -11.41
CA VAL A 67 -4.24 5.38 -12.67
C VAL A 67 -5.42 5.26 -13.64
N PHE A 68 -6.63 5.01 -13.14
CA PHE A 68 -7.79 4.63 -13.96
C PHE A 68 -8.88 5.70 -14.07
N ASP A 69 -9.03 6.55 -13.06
CA ASP A 69 -10.09 7.57 -13.00
C ASP A 69 -9.60 8.96 -13.47
N ASP A 70 -8.28 9.16 -13.66
CA ASP A 70 -7.68 10.41 -14.17
C ASP A 70 -7.79 10.55 -15.72
N ARG A 71 -8.87 10.01 -16.30
CA ARG A 71 -9.20 10.10 -17.75
C ARG A 71 -10.25 11.15 -18.07
#